data_AF-A0A2V7V1R6-F1
#
_entry.id   AF-A0A2V7V1R6-F1
#
_cell.length_a   1.000
_cell.length_b   1.000
_cell.length_c   1.000
_cell.angle_alpha   90.00
_cell.angle_beta   90.00
_cell.angle_gamma   90.00
#
_symmetry.space_group_name_H-M   'P 1'
#
loop_
_entity.id
_entity.type
_entity.pdbx_description
1 polymer ?
#
loop_
_entity_poly.entity_id
_entity_poly.type
_entity_poly.pdbx_seq_one_letter_code
_entity_poly.pdbx_strand_id
1 'polypeptide(L)'
;MGPQHAYGIAARLEQIAEHPFTLNQGTLYPALVRLEQRGWIKGTWQTTENRREAKYYAITKAGARALGEQTERWRRFAGLVDKLLLNESD
;
A
#
# COMPACT_ATOMS: atom_id res chain seq x y z
N MET A 1 5.24 9.14 -8.87
CA MET A 1 6.06 7.92 -8.98
C MET A 1 5.54 7.10 -10.14
N GLY A 2 6.41 6.56 -11.00
CA GLY A 2 6.02 5.61 -12.03
C GLY A 2 5.66 4.23 -11.45
N PRO A 3 5.32 3.25 -12.29
CA PRO A 3 5.05 1.87 -11.85
C PRO A 3 6.22 1.31 -11.02
N GLN A 4 5.91 0.55 -9.96
CA GLN A 4 6.93 -0.07 -9.10
C GLN A 4 6.73 -1.58 -9.02
N HIS A 5 7.83 -2.33 -8.98
CA HIS A 5 7.79 -3.75 -8.65
C HIS A 5 7.62 -3.95 -7.14
N ALA A 6 7.15 -5.14 -6.72
CA ALA A 6 6.79 -5.43 -5.32
C ALA A 6 7.90 -5.09 -4.30
N TYR A 7 9.16 -5.40 -4.63
CA TYR A 7 10.29 -5.03 -3.76
C TYR A 7 10.46 -3.51 -3.60
N GLY A 8 10.28 -2.72 -4.66
CA GLY A 8 10.33 -1.25 -4.57
C GLY A 8 9.22 -0.70 -3.68
N ILE A 9 8.03 -1.31 -3.71
CA ILE A 9 6.93 -0.98 -2.81
C ILE A 9 7.28 -1.30 -1.35
N ALA A 10 7.85 -2.48 -1.09
CA ALA A 10 8.30 -2.88 0.24
C ALA A 10 9.35 -1.92 0.80
N ALA A 11 10.41 -1.65 0.02
CA ALA A 11 11.49 -0.74 0.41
C ALA A 11 10.96 0.68 0.70
N ARG A 12 9.97 1.15 -0.08
CA ARG A 12 9.36 2.46 0.18
C ARG A 12 8.54 2.49 1.47
N LEU A 13 7.83 1.42 1.79
CA LEU A 13 7.07 1.31 3.04
C LEU A 13 8.01 1.24 4.24
N GLU A 14 9.10 0.50 4.14
CA GLU A 14 10.16 0.46 5.16
C GLU A 14 10.80 1.84 5.40
N GLN A 15 11.06 2.62 4.34
CA GLN A 15 11.58 3.98 4.46
C GLN A 15 10.64 4.96 5.18
N ILE A 16 9.32 4.75 5.06
CA ILE A 16 8.31 5.64 5.67
C ILE A 16 8.07 5.27 7.14
N ALA A 17 8.28 4.01 7.51
CA ALA A 17 8.07 3.57 8.88
C ALA A 17 9.19 4.10 9.81
N GLU A 18 8.80 4.82 10.87
CA GLU A 18 9.73 5.40 11.86
C GLU A 18 10.29 4.36 12.86
N HIS A 19 9.87 3.10 12.75
CA HIS A 19 10.28 1.95 13.57
C HIS A 19 10.60 0.76 12.65
N PRO A 20 11.27 -0.31 13.13
CA PRO A 20 11.50 -1.52 12.33
C PRO A 20 10.16 -2.15 11.92
N PHE A 21 9.60 -1.68 10.82
CA PHE A 21 8.45 -2.22 10.15
C PHE A 21 8.96 -3.21 9.13
N THR A 22 9.22 -4.43 9.59
CA THR A 22 9.58 -5.52 8.68
C THR A 22 8.32 -5.96 7.95
N LEU A 23 8.08 -5.40 6.77
CA LEU A 23 6.98 -5.83 5.94
C LEU A 23 7.30 -7.23 5.38
N ASN A 24 6.73 -8.26 6.01
CA ASN A 24 6.95 -9.61 5.53
C ASN A 24 6.37 -9.78 4.11
N GLN A 25 7.09 -10.52 3.26
CA GLN A 25 6.65 -10.80 1.90
C GLN A 25 5.29 -11.53 1.88
N GLY A 26 5.03 -12.36 2.89
CA GLY A 26 3.77 -13.08 3.08
C GLY A 26 2.53 -12.19 3.27
N THR A 27 2.71 -10.90 3.58
CA THR A 27 1.62 -9.92 3.74
C THR A 27 1.49 -9.06 2.49
N LEU A 28 2.62 -8.63 1.93
CA LEU A 28 2.64 -7.75 0.76
C LEU A 28 2.06 -8.43 -0.48
N TYR A 29 2.53 -9.65 -0.82
CA TYR A 29 2.09 -10.29 -2.06
C TYR A 29 0.59 -10.60 -2.07
N PRO A 30 -0.02 -11.18 -1.01
CA PRO A 30 -1.46 -11.34 -0.97
C PRO A 30 -2.22 -10.01 -1.02
N ALA A 31 -1.68 -8.92 -0.46
CA ALA A 31 -2.29 -7.61 -0.58
C ALA A 31 -2.30 -7.10 -2.03
N LEU A 32 -1.18 -7.23 -2.74
CA LEU A 32 -1.09 -6.87 -4.16
C LEU A 32 -2.06 -7.69 -5.01
N VAL A 33 -2.17 -9.00 -4.77
CA VAL A 33 -3.15 -9.87 -5.44
C VAL A 33 -4.58 -9.38 -5.21
N ARG A 34 -4.96 -9.06 -3.96
CA ARG A 34 -6.31 -8.54 -3.67
C ARG A 34 -6.58 -7.20 -4.34
N LEU A 35 -5.59 -6.31 -4.37
CA LEU A 35 -5.73 -5.00 -5.02
C LEU A 35 -5.90 -5.15 -6.54
N GLU A 36 -5.19 -6.10 -7.16
CA GLU A 36 -5.30 -6.40 -8.59
C GLU A 36 -6.65 -7.06 -8.93
N GLN A 37 -7.12 -8.01 -8.11
CA GLN A 37 -8.44 -8.64 -8.25
C GLN A 37 -9.59 -7.62 -8.13
N ARG A 38 -9.42 -6.57 -7.31
CA ARG A 38 -10.37 -5.45 -7.22
C ARG A 38 -10.27 -4.46 -8.38
N GLY A 39 -9.31 -4.65 -9.29
CA GLY A 39 -9.01 -3.72 -10.37
C GLY A 39 -8.44 -2.37 -9.90
N TRP A 40 -7.94 -2.29 -8.67
CA TRP A 40 -7.39 -1.05 -8.10
C TRP A 40 -5.94 -0.81 -8.54
N ILE A 41 -5.22 -1.89 -8.83
CA ILE A 41 -3.90 -1.83 -9.48
C ILE A 41 -3.90 -2.72 -10.72
N LYS A 42 -2.99 -2.41 -11.65
CA LYS A 42 -2.68 -3.24 -12.80
C LYS A 42 -1.23 -3.66 -12.72
N GLY A 43 -0.99 -4.98 -12.78
CA GLY A 43 0.35 -5.51 -12.95
C GLY A 43 0.75 -5.66 -14.42
N THR A 44 2.01 -5.41 -14.73
CA THR A 44 2.61 -5.61 -16.05
C THR A 44 3.98 -6.26 -15.86
N TRP A 45 4.24 -7.36 -16.55
CA TRP A 45 5.55 -7.99 -16.55
C TRP A 45 6.53 -7.13 -17.36
N GLN A 46 7.68 -6.85 -16.77
CA GLN A 46 8.76 -6.12 -17.42
C GLN A 46 10.09 -6.78 -17.10
N THR A 47 11.01 -6.71 -18.06
CA THR A 47 12.39 -7.15 -17.86
C THR A 47 13.12 -6.08 -17.06
N THR A 48 13.63 -6.45 -15.90
CA THR A 48 14.53 -5.63 -15.08
C THR A 48 15.87 -5.42 -15.77
N GLU A 49 16.65 -4.44 -15.30
CA GLU A 49 18.01 -4.16 -15.79
C GLU A 49 18.92 -5.39 -15.73
N ASN A 50 18.70 -6.28 -14.75
CA ASN A 50 19.43 -7.53 -14.58
C ASN A 50 18.86 -8.71 -15.39
N ARG A 51 18.07 -8.43 -16.43
CA ARG A 51 17.41 -9.42 -17.32
C ARG A 51 16.50 -10.42 -16.61
N ARG A 52 16.01 -10.10 -15.41
CA ARG A 52 14.99 -10.89 -14.71
C ARG A 52 13.62 -10.32 -14.99
N GLU A 53 12.61 -11.17 -15.13
CA GLU A 53 11.23 -10.71 -15.21
C GLU A 53 10.72 -10.31 -13.82
N ALA A 54 10.11 -9.13 -13.72
CA ALA A 54 9.41 -8.69 -12.53
C ALA A 54 8.07 -8.07 -12.90
N LYS A 55 7.08 -8.27 -12.05
CA LYS A 55 5.77 -7.66 -12.20
C LYS A 55 5.78 -6.26 -11.57
N TYR A 56 5.52 -5.26 -12.40
CA TYR A 56 5.39 -3.85 -12.01
C TYR A 56 3.92 -3.49 -11.87
N TYR A 57 3.58 -2.79 -10.80
CA TYR A 57 2.22 -2.41 -10.47
C TYR A 57 2.02 -0.90 -10.65
N ALA A 58 0.90 -0.54 -11.25
CA ALA A 58 0.44 0.84 -11.37
C ALA A 58 -0.99 0.96 -10.83
N ILE A 59 -1.29 2.05 -10.14
CA ILE A 59 -2.66 2.34 -9.68
C ILE A 59 -3.56 2.64 -10.89
N THR A 60 -4.78 2.13 -10.87
CA THR A 60 -5.79 2.42 -11.89
C THR A 60 -6.61 3.66 -11.50
N LYS A 61 -7.45 4.16 -12.42
CA LYS A 61 -8.43 5.21 -12.10
C LYS A 61 -9.38 4.78 -10.98
N ALA A 62 -9.85 3.53 -11.01
CA ALA A 62 -10.70 2.97 -9.96
C ALA A 62 -9.95 2.86 -8.63
N GLY A 63 -8.69 2.45 -8.66
CA GLY A 63 -7.83 2.40 -7.47
C GLY A 63 -7.57 3.77 -6.86
N ALA A 64 -7.36 4.81 -7.67
CA ALA A 64 -7.17 6.18 -7.18
C ALA A 64 -8.42 6.72 -6.48
N ARG A 65 -9.61 6.45 -7.03
CA ARG A 65 -10.88 6.78 -6.37
C ARG A 65 -11.04 6.02 -5.06
N ALA A 66 -10.83 4.70 -5.09
CA ALA A 66 -10.91 3.87 -3.89
C ALA A 66 -9.94 4.35 -2.82
N LEU A 67 -8.68 4.65 -3.16
CA LEU A 67 -7.69 5.19 -2.25
C LEU A 67 -8.21 6.42 -1.50
N GLY A 68 -8.79 7.39 -2.21
CA GLY A 68 -9.40 8.57 -1.58
C GLY A 68 -10.49 8.21 -0.57
N GLU A 69 -11.43 7.33 -0.95
CA GLU A 69 -12.51 6.88 -0.06
C GLU A 69 -11.98 6.13 1.18
N GLN A 70 -10.96 5.28 1.00
CA GLN A 70 -10.34 4.53 2.11
C GLN A 70 -9.55 5.47 3.04
N THR A 71 -8.82 6.45 2.50
CA THR A 71 -8.08 7.45 3.28
C THR A 71 -9.03 8.29 4.13
N GLU A 72 -10.13 8.76 3.56
CA GLU A 72 -11.12 9.54 4.31
C GLU A 72 -11.78 8.71 5.42
N ARG A 73 -12.08 7.43 5.16
CA ARG A 73 -12.60 6.55 6.21
C ARG A 73 -11.58 6.31 7.31
N TRP A 74 -10.31 6.10 6.97
CA TRP A 74 -9.23 5.90 7.94
C TRP A 74 -9.05 7.13 8.83
N ARG A 75 -8.97 8.33 8.25
CA ARG A 75 -8.83 9.59 9.00
C ARG A 75 -9.95 9.80 10.01
N ARG A 76 -11.21 9.54 9.60
CA ARG A 76 -12.35 9.62 10.52
C ARG A 76 -12.23 8.62 11.66
N PHE A 77 -11.85 7.39 11.38
CA PHE A 77 -11.69 6.36 12.41
C PHE A 77 -10.56 6.69 13.39
N ALA A 78 -9.38 7.05 12.87
CA ALA A 78 -8.24 7.45 13.70
C ALA A 78 -8.60 8.63 14.61
N GLY A 79 -9.25 9.68 14.07
CA GLY A 79 -9.68 10.81 14.87
C GLY A 79 -10.75 10.48 15.93
N LEU A 80 -11.54 9.43 15.75
CA LEU A 80 -12.44 8.93 16.81
C LEU A 80 -11.66 8.22 17.91
N VAL A 81 -10.68 7.40 17.56
CA VAL A 81 -9.81 6.72 18.52
C VAL A 81 -9.01 7.73 19.32
N ASP A 82 -8.42 8.74 18.67
CA ASP A 82 -7.66 9.80 19.34
C ASP A 82 -8.52 10.53 20.37
N LYS A 83 -9.77 10.87 20.03
CA LYS A 83 -10.71 11.51 20.95
C LYS A 83 -11.08 10.61 22.14
N LEU A 84 -11.25 9.31 21.90
CA LEU A 84 -11.55 8.35 22.96
C LEU A 84 -10.39 8.28 23.97
N LEU A 85 -9.16 8.14 23.48
CA LEU A 85 -7.97 8.03 24.33
C LEU A 85 -7.70 9.31 25.14
N LEU A 86 -8.01 10.49 24.59
CA LEU A 86 -7.90 11.76 25.31
C LEU A 86 -8.94 11.90 26.43
N ASN A 87 -10.15 11.36 26.25
CA ASN A 87 -11.22 11.44 27.25
C ASN A 87 -11.11 10.38 28.37
N GLU A 88 -10.32 9.32 28.18
CA GLU A 88 -10.03 8.32 29.23
C GLU A 88 -8.87 8.75 30.17
N SER A 89 -8.28 9.92 29.94
CA SER A 89 -7.17 10.47 30.72
C SER A 89 -7.59 11.53 31.77
N ASP A 90 -8.89 11.77 31.93
CA ASP A 90 -9.51 12.59 32.99
C ASP A 90 -10.21 11.71 34.04
#